data_AF-A0AAD5W0E5-F1
#
_entry.id   AF-A0AAD5W0E5-F1
#
_cell.length_a   1.000
_cell.length_b   1.000
_cell.length_c   1.000
_cell.angle_alpha   90.00
_cell.angle_beta   90.00
_cell.angle_gamma   90.00
#
_symmetry.space_group_name_H-M   'P 1'
#
loop_
_entity.id
_entity.type
_entity.pdbx_description
1 polymer ?
#
loop_
_entity_poly.entity_id
_entity_poly.type
_entity_poly.pdbx_seq_one_letter_code
_entity_poly.pdbx_strand_id
1 'polypeptide(L)'
;MDTESVVQLRDELVTGVEWTRLVNCSVVATTTIAVLDWILTFDLEVSLVWRSRWTVTKFLYFLARYLPFVDCTLALYHQFSYALPASSCQTLYEVQAWLFGVGAALVELIFTLRTWAVWGKGRHFTYALLTVFCVMWVGVFVIDHLYLRATKHTISPLPQLIGCVMSVSSSILSVDYILLMLYDACLLSLMVIRGISACEIRLIHDFLDPLILGRLLLFPVRSEGNSQLIRIVYSDGIIYYAYVWALSLLNVLVITKLPIELQTLMMLMARVVHAVLACRVVLHIREQVRTQQRRALHRHDSTFGSTSWLIHAEAEMA
;
A
#
# COMPACT_ATOMS: atom_id res chain seq x y z
N MET A 1 -25.71 39.63 24.97
CA MET A 1 -25.23 38.28 24.59
C MET A 1 -25.77 37.37 25.66
N ASP A 2 -26.77 36.58 25.33
CA ASP A 2 -27.53 35.82 26.32
C ASP A 2 -26.68 34.66 26.86
N THR A 3 -26.83 34.32 28.14
CA THR A 3 -26.04 33.27 28.81
C THR A 3 -26.07 31.94 28.04
N GLU A 4 -27.19 31.65 27.38
CA GLU A 4 -27.39 30.48 26.53
C GLU A 4 -26.48 30.48 25.28
N SER A 5 -26.33 31.63 24.62
CA SER A 5 -25.41 31.78 23.48
C SER A 5 -23.93 31.62 23.88
N VAL A 6 -23.57 32.00 25.10
CA VAL A 6 -22.21 31.84 25.63
C VAL A 6 -21.90 30.37 25.95
N VAL A 7 -22.88 29.65 26.50
CA VAL A 7 -22.75 28.21 26.80
C VAL A 7 -22.64 27.42 25.50
N GLN A 8 -23.49 27.71 24.52
CA GLN A 8 -23.44 27.03 23.22
C GLN A 8 -22.12 27.26 22.48
N LEU A 9 -21.62 28.51 22.46
CA LEU A 9 -20.33 28.82 21.84
C LEU A 9 -19.17 28.11 22.55
N ARG A 10 -19.23 27.99 23.89
CA ARG A 10 -18.24 27.25 24.68
C ARG A 10 -18.23 25.78 24.28
N ASP A 11 -19.38 25.13 24.19
CA ASP A 11 -19.47 23.70 23.91
C ASP A 11 -19.00 23.37 22.48
N GLU A 12 -19.31 24.23 21.51
CA GLU A 12 -18.79 24.14 20.13
C GLU A 12 -17.26 24.29 20.09
N LEU A 13 -16.71 25.26 20.84
CA LEU A 13 -15.27 25.47 20.96
C LEU A 13 -14.55 24.27 21.62
N VAL A 14 -15.10 23.72 22.70
CA VAL A 14 -14.53 22.55 23.39
C VAL A 14 -14.49 21.35 22.46
N THR A 15 -15.60 21.06 21.79
CA THR A 15 -15.73 19.95 20.85
C THR A 15 -14.76 20.10 19.67
N GLY A 16 -14.63 21.30 19.10
CA GLY A 16 -13.68 21.58 18.02
C GLY A 16 -12.21 21.39 18.42
N VAL A 17 -11.84 21.77 19.65
CA VAL A 17 -10.49 21.54 20.21
C VAL A 17 -10.23 20.04 20.39
N GLU A 18 -11.22 19.28 20.87
CA GLU A 18 -11.09 17.82 21.03
C GLU A 18 -10.87 17.11 19.70
N TRP A 19 -11.65 17.44 18.67
CA TRP A 19 -11.47 16.88 17.32
C TRP A 19 -10.11 17.23 16.72
N THR A 20 -9.69 18.48 16.85
CA THR A 20 -8.37 18.92 16.37
C THR A 20 -7.25 18.15 17.07
N ARG A 21 -7.35 17.93 18.39
CA ARG A 21 -6.37 17.12 19.13
C ARG A 21 -6.29 15.69 18.63
N LEU A 22 -7.44 15.07 18.34
CA LEU A 22 -7.48 13.70 17.79
C LEU A 22 -6.80 13.62 16.43
N VAL A 23 -7.04 14.59 15.54
CA VAL A 23 -6.37 14.69 14.24
C VAL A 23 -4.86 14.93 14.42
N ASN A 24 -4.44 15.80 15.32
CA ASN A 24 -3.02 16.05 15.56
C ASN A 24 -2.30 14.80 16.09
N CYS A 25 -2.92 14.10 17.03
CA CYS A 25 -2.41 12.83 17.54
C CYS A 25 -2.32 11.76 16.44
N SER A 26 -3.32 11.68 15.55
CA SER A 26 -3.28 10.71 14.44
C SER A 26 -2.16 11.04 13.46
N VAL A 27 -1.98 12.31 13.08
CA VAL A 27 -0.91 12.74 12.17
C VAL A 27 0.47 12.44 12.74
N VAL A 28 0.70 12.71 14.03
CA VAL A 28 1.96 12.40 14.71
C VAL A 28 2.18 10.89 14.78
N ALA A 29 1.15 10.11 15.13
CA ALA A 29 1.24 8.65 15.16
C ALA A 29 1.55 8.06 13.78
N THR A 30 0.85 8.52 12.74
CA THR A 30 1.07 8.10 11.35
C THR A 30 2.48 8.45 10.87
N THR A 31 2.97 9.66 11.18
CA THR A 31 4.34 10.06 10.83
C THR A 31 5.36 9.18 11.54
N THR A 32 5.11 8.84 12.80
CA THR A 32 5.97 7.94 13.59
C THR A 32 6.01 6.55 12.96
N ILE A 33 4.87 6.01 12.54
CA ILE A 33 4.78 4.72 11.84
C ILE A 33 5.59 4.76 10.53
N ALA A 34 5.47 5.84 9.74
CA ALA A 34 6.23 5.99 8.49
C ALA A 34 7.74 5.96 8.73
N VAL A 35 8.22 6.70 9.74
CA VAL A 35 9.64 6.73 10.12
C VAL A 35 10.10 5.36 10.64
N LEU A 36 9.32 4.73 11.51
CA LEU A 36 9.66 3.42 12.07
C LEU A 36 9.75 2.34 10.99
N ASP A 37 8.79 2.29 10.06
CA ASP A 37 8.83 1.34 8.94
C ASP A 37 10.08 1.54 8.10
N TRP A 38 10.44 2.80 7.81
CA TRP A 38 11.64 3.13 7.05
C TRP A 38 12.91 2.65 7.75
N ILE A 39 13.10 2.98 9.04
CA ILE A 39 14.28 2.55 9.81
C ILE A 39 14.38 1.01 9.82
N LEU A 40 13.29 0.32 10.10
CA LEU A 40 13.26 -1.14 10.21
C LEU A 40 13.55 -1.87 8.89
N THR A 41 13.23 -1.25 7.76
CA THR A 41 13.37 -1.87 6.43
C THR A 41 14.53 -1.29 5.62
N PHE A 42 15.30 -0.36 6.18
CA PHE A 42 16.40 0.32 5.50
C PHE A 42 17.52 -0.65 5.08
N ASP A 43 17.90 -1.62 5.92
CA ASP A 43 18.93 -2.60 5.58
C ASP A 43 18.53 -3.48 4.38
N LEU A 44 17.26 -3.87 4.32
CA LEU A 44 16.68 -4.59 3.18
C LEU A 44 16.67 -3.73 1.91
N GLU A 45 16.35 -2.44 2.04
CA GLU A 45 16.36 -1.48 0.93
C GLU A 45 17.77 -1.34 0.32
N VAL A 46 18.78 -1.12 1.16
CA VAL A 46 20.17 -0.98 0.71
C VAL A 46 20.68 -2.27 0.07
N SER A 47 20.36 -3.42 0.66
CA SER A 47 20.86 -4.71 0.17
C SER A 47 20.14 -5.21 -1.09
N LEU A 48 18.85 -4.92 -1.27
CA LEU A 48 18.01 -5.44 -2.37
C LEU A 48 17.72 -4.43 -3.49
N VAL A 49 17.68 -3.14 -3.20
CA VAL A 49 17.23 -2.10 -4.14
C VAL A 49 18.40 -1.27 -4.65
N TRP A 50 19.29 -0.80 -3.77
CA TRP A 50 20.33 0.16 -4.15
C TRP A 50 21.33 -0.42 -5.15
N ARG A 51 21.83 -1.64 -4.89
CA ARG A 51 22.79 -2.36 -5.74
C ARG A 51 22.20 -2.89 -7.05
N SER A 52 20.88 -2.80 -7.23
CA SER A 52 20.18 -3.30 -8.43
C SER A 52 20.24 -2.29 -9.58
N ARG A 53 20.18 -2.77 -10.83
CA ARG A 53 20.10 -1.90 -12.03
C ARG A 53 18.85 -1.02 -11.97
N TRP A 54 18.92 0.14 -12.61
CA TRP A 54 17.77 1.02 -12.73
C TRP A 54 16.69 0.40 -13.63
N THR A 55 15.48 0.27 -13.08
CA THR A 55 14.28 -0.24 -13.74
C THR A 55 13.09 0.64 -13.37
N VAL A 56 12.01 0.58 -14.14
CA VAL A 56 10.76 1.30 -13.84
C VAL A 56 10.27 0.99 -12.42
N THR A 57 10.30 -0.28 -12.01
CA THR A 57 9.91 -0.69 -10.65
C THR A 57 10.84 -0.11 -9.56
N LYS A 58 12.14 0.07 -9.83
CA LYS A 58 13.07 0.72 -8.89
C LYS A 58 12.70 2.20 -8.72
N PHE A 59 12.42 2.89 -9.82
CA PHE A 59 12.00 4.29 -9.78
C PHE A 59 10.68 4.49 -9.05
N LEU A 60 9.66 3.70 -9.39
CA LEU A 60 8.36 3.73 -8.70
C LEU A 60 8.48 3.40 -7.22
N TYR A 61 9.34 2.45 -6.84
CA TYR A 61 9.61 2.13 -5.45
C TYR A 61 10.13 3.35 -4.68
N PHE A 62 11.12 4.08 -5.22
CA PHE A 62 11.63 5.28 -4.55
C PHE A 62 10.55 6.37 -4.41
N LEU A 63 9.74 6.60 -5.43
CA LEU A 63 8.64 7.56 -5.31
C LEU A 63 7.62 7.14 -4.25
N ALA A 64 7.16 5.89 -4.28
CA ALA A 64 6.23 5.35 -3.28
C ALA A 64 6.80 5.39 -1.86
N ARG A 65 8.11 5.18 -1.71
CA ARG A 65 8.82 5.17 -0.42
C ARG A 65 8.97 6.55 0.19
N TYR A 66 9.33 7.56 -0.63
CA TYR A 66 9.76 8.86 -0.13
C TYR A 66 8.68 9.96 -0.19
N LEU A 67 7.68 9.85 -1.09
CA LEU A 67 6.56 10.80 -1.15
C LEU A 67 5.76 10.90 0.17
N PRO A 68 5.47 9.80 0.90
CA PRO A 68 4.75 9.88 2.18
C PRO A 68 5.45 10.75 3.23
N PHE A 69 6.78 10.90 3.20
CA PHE A 69 7.48 11.81 4.11
C PHE A 69 7.17 13.28 3.80
N VAL A 70 7.01 13.61 2.52
CA VAL A 70 6.59 14.96 2.11
C VAL A 70 5.13 15.18 2.53
N ASP A 71 4.25 14.19 2.29
CA ASP A 71 2.85 14.22 2.73
C ASP A 71 2.74 14.46 4.25
N CYS A 72 3.50 13.70 5.05
CA CYS A 72 3.55 13.85 6.51
C CYS A 72 4.11 15.21 6.94
N THR A 73 5.14 15.72 6.27
CA THR A 73 5.72 17.04 6.59
C THR A 73 4.72 18.16 6.32
N LEU A 74 4.04 18.12 5.18
CA LEU A 74 2.99 19.08 4.85
C LEU A 74 1.81 18.97 5.81
N ALA A 75 1.41 17.76 6.19
CA ALA A 75 0.36 17.54 7.19
C ALA A 75 0.72 18.13 8.55
N LEU A 76 1.94 17.88 9.04
CA LEU A 76 2.43 18.46 10.30
C LEU A 76 2.49 19.98 10.21
N TYR A 77 2.97 20.53 9.09
CA TYR A 77 3.00 21.97 8.88
C TYR A 77 1.58 22.57 8.87
N HIS A 78 0.61 21.93 8.22
CA HIS A 78 -0.78 22.36 8.21
C HIS A 78 -1.41 22.36 9.61
N GLN A 79 -1.11 21.34 10.42
CA GLN A 79 -1.70 21.17 11.76
C GLN A 79 -1.05 22.03 12.86
N PHE A 80 0.26 22.22 12.80
CA PHE A 80 1.03 22.84 13.89
C PHE A 80 1.50 24.26 13.59
N SER A 81 1.26 24.80 12.39
CA SER A 81 1.63 26.19 12.11
C SER A 81 0.68 27.19 12.74
N TYR A 82 1.26 28.30 13.24
CA TYR A 82 0.53 29.34 13.95
C TYR A 82 0.22 30.53 13.05
N ALA A 83 -0.99 31.10 13.20
CA ALA A 83 -1.39 32.36 12.58
C ALA A 83 -1.18 32.47 11.06
N LEU A 84 -1.36 31.38 10.29
CA LEU A 84 -1.33 31.47 8.84
C LEU A 84 -2.58 32.21 8.31
N PRO A 85 -2.41 33.04 7.27
CA PRO A 85 -3.56 33.58 6.56
C PRO A 85 -4.32 32.46 5.83
N ALA A 86 -5.63 32.63 5.67
CA ALA A 86 -6.51 31.64 5.06
C ALA A 86 -6.08 31.24 3.64
N SER A 87 -5.50 32.15 2.85
CA SER A 87 -5.00 31.87 1.51
C SER A 87 -3.81 30.90 1.51
N SER A 88 -2.82 31.12 2.38
CA SER A 88 -1.67 30.21 2.50
C SER A 88 -2.09 28.84 2.99
N CYS A 89 -3.06 28.78 3.90
CA CYS A 89 -3.67 27.56 4.38
C CYS A 89 -4.32 26.75 3.23
N GLN A 90 -5.12 27.42 2.41
CA GLN A 90 -5.76 26.83 1.25
C GLN A 90 -4.72 26.33 0.23
N THR A 91 -3.71 27.14 -0.11
CA THR A 91 -2.65 26.72 -1.04
C THR A 91 -1.87 25.52 -0.50
N LEU A 92 -1.58 25.49 0.80
CA LEU A 92 -0.89 24.37 1.43
C LEU A 92 -1.71 23.09 1.31
N TYR A 93 -3.01 23.16 1.61
CA TYR A 93 -3.93 22.03 1.49
C TYR A 93 -4.06 21.55 0.04
N GLU A 94 -4.19 22.47 -0.93
CA GLU A 94 -4.24 22.13 -2.36
C GLU A 94 -2.96 21.41 -2.81
N VAL A 95 -1.78 21.93 -2.44
CA VAL A 95 -0.49 21.30 -2.77
C VAL A 95 -0.40 19.91 -2.13
N GLN A 96 -0.80 19.77 -0.88
CA GLN A 96 -0.83 18.50 -0.18
C GLN A 96 -1.77 17.50 -0.87
N ALA A 97 -2.97 17.90 -1.25
CA ALA A 97 -3.96 17.05 -1.91
C ALA A 97 -3.46 16.53 -3.26
N TRP A 98 -2.87 17.40 -4.10
CA TRP A 98 -2.31 16.99 -5.38
C TRP A 98 -1.13 16.02 -5.21
N LEU A 99 -0.24 16.31 -4.26
CA LEU A 99 0.91 15.43 -3.97
C LEU A 99 0.45 14.06 -3.47
N PHE A 100 -0.55 14.06 -2.57
CA PHE A 100 -1.18 12.86 -2.05
C PHE A 100 -1.80 12.03 -3.18
N GLY A 101 -2.57 12.66 -4.07
CA GLY A 101 -3.23 11.99 -5.21
C GLY A 101 -2.22 11.38 -6.18
N VAL A 102 -1.19 12.15 -6.58
CA VAL A 102 -0.09 11.65 -7.44
C VAL A 102 0.65 10.49 -6.76
N GLY A 103 0.96 10.65 -5.47
CA GLY A 103 1.61 9.60 -4.70
C GLY A 103 0.76 8.33 -4.57
N ALA A 104 -0.55 8.45 -4.43
CA ALA A 104 -1.49 7.33 -4.41
C ALA A 104 -1.54 6.64 -5.77
N ALA A 105 -1.56 7.41 -6.88
CA ALA A 105 -1.53 6.87 -8.24
C ALA A 105 -0.28 6.03 -8.52
N LEU A 106 0.88 6.49 -8.04
CA LEU A 106 2.15 5.77 -8.21
C LEU A 106 2.18 4.47 -7.41
N VAL A 107 1.62 4.47 -6.20
CA VAL A 107 1.49 3.26 -5.37
C VAL A 107 0.54 2.27 -6.03
N GLU A 108 -0.60 2.74 -6.51
CA GLU A 108 -1.58 1.90 -7.19
C GLU A 108 -1.00 1.28 -8.46
N LEU A 109 -0.22 2.06 -9.21
CA LEU A 109 0.49 1.57 -10.38
C LEU A 109 1.44 0.40 -10.04
N ILE A 110 2.07 0.38 -8.86
CA ILE A 110 2.89 -0.76 -8.41
C ILE A 110 2.03 -2.02 -8.28
N PHE A 111 0.85 -1.90 -7.65
CA PHE A 111 -0.10 -3.02 -7.53
C PHE A 111 -0.63 -3.47 -8.88
N THR A 112 -0.97 -2.55 -9.79
CA THR A 112 -1.39 -2.82 -11.16
C THR A 112 -0.31 -3.56 -11.95
N LEU A 113 0.94 -3.06 -11.94
CA LEU A 113 2.08 -3.68 -12.62
C LEU A 113 2.37 -5.08 -12.09
N ARG A 114 2.15 -5.30 -10.79
CA ARG A 114 2.27 -6.61 -10.19
C ARG A 114 1.19 -7.56 -10.70
N THR A 115 -0.08 -7.15 -10.69
CA THR A 115 -1.18 -7.96 -11.23
C THR A 115 -0.94 -8.31 -12.70
N TRP A 116 -0.44 -7.34 -13.48
CA TRP A 116 0.00 -7.55 -14.86
C TRP A 116 1.09 -8.62 -15.01
N ALA A 117 2.11 -8.59 -14.14
CA ALA A 117 3.20 -9.55 -14.20
C ALA A 117 2.74 -11.00 -13.94
N VAL A 118 1.72 -11.22 -13.10
CA VAL A 118 1.21 -12.57 -12.75
C VAL A 118 0.31 -13.16 -13.85
N TRP A 119 -0.50 -12.33 -14.50
CA TRP A 119 -1.44 -12.74 -15.54
C TRP A 119 -0.81 -12.97 -16.92
N GLY A 120 0.48 -12.70 -17.06
CA GLY A 120 1.21 -12.86 -18.32
C GLY A 120 0.99 -11.68 -19.27
N LYS A 121 2.00 -11.38 -20.10
CA LYS A 121 2.07 -10.17 -20.94
C LYS A 121 1.16 -10.21 -22.18
N GLY A 122 -0.04 -10.76 -22.06
CA GLY A 122 -1.02 -10.78 -23.14
C GLY A 122 -1.42 -9.36 -23.54
N ARG A 123 -1.45 -9.07 -24.85
CA ARG A 123 -1.73 -7.71 -25.36
C ARG A 123 -3.09 -7.20 -24.91
N HIS A 124 -4.14 -8.02 -25.01
CA HIS A 124 -5.50 -7.66 -24.60
C HIS A 124 -5.60 -7.32 -23.11
N PHE A 125 -5.04 -8.17 -22.25
CA PHE A 125 -5.04 -7.94 -20.80
C PHE A 125 -4.27 -6.67 -20.43
N THR A 126 -3.16 -6.41 -21.10
CA THR A 126 -2.35 -5.19 -20.89
C THR A 126 -3.15 -3.94 -21.24
N TYR A 127 -3.80 -3.91 -22.41
CA TYR A 127 -4.61 -2.75 -22.82
C TYR A 127 -5.82 -2.55 -21.92
N ALA A 128 -6.50 -3.64 -21.51
CA ALA A 128 -7.64 -3.56 -20.61
C ALA A 128 -7.24 -2.96 -19.25
N LEU A 129 -6.17 -3.49 -18.63
CA LEU A 129 -5.72 -3.05 -17.31
C LEU A 129 -5.23 -1.59 -17.32
N LEU A 130 -4.49 -1.19 -18.35
CA LEU A 130 -4.04 0.19 -18.52
C LEU A 130 -5.23 1.14 -18.74
N THR A 131 -6.21 0.74 -19.54
CA THR A 131 -7.41 1.56 -19.80
C THR A 131 -8.20 1.78 -18.51
N VAL A 132 -8.45 0.73 -17.73
CA VAL A 132 -9.17 0.85 -16.45
C VAL A 132 -8.39 1.73 -15.46
N PHE A 133 -7.07 1.55 -15.37
CA PHE A 133 -6.22 2.38 -14.52
C PHE A 133 -6.29 3.86 -14.92
N CYS A 134 -6.14 4.18 -16.20
CA CYS A 134 -6.19 5.55 -16.70
C CYS A 134 -7.57 6.19 -16.50
N VAL A 135 -8.66 5.49 -16.85
CA VAL A 135 -10.02 6.01 -16.69
C VAL A 135 -10.33 6.31 -15.23
N MET A 136 -9.96 5.40 -14.33
CA MET A 136 -10.17 5.59 -12.89
C MET A 136 -9.38 6.80 -12.37
N TRP A 137 -8.07 6.86 -12.61
CA TRP A 137 -7.24 7.94 -12.06
C TRP A 137 -7.57 9.31 -12.65
N VAL A 138 -7.97 9.37 -13.93
CA VAL A 138 -8.54 10.61 -14.49
C VAL A 138 -9.80 11.01 -13.75
N GLY A 139 -10.69 10.06 -13.45
CA GLY A 139 -11.88 10.29 -12.62
C GLY A 139 -11.53 10.86 -11.25
N VAL A 140 -10.61 10.22 -10.53
CA VAL A 140 -10.16 10.66 -9.19
C VAL A 140 -9.59 12.07 -9.25
N PHE A 141 -8.69 12.39 -10.18
CA PHE A 141 -8.13 13.75 -10.26
C PHE A 141 -9.15 14.82 -10.63
N VAL A 142 -10.17 14.47 -11.42
CA VAL A 142 -11.29 15.40 -11.71
C VAL A 142 -12.11 15.65 -10.45
N ILE A 143 -12.41 14.60 -9.69
CA ILE A 143 -13.18 14.71 -8.44
C ILE A 143 -12.39 15.49 -7.38
N ASP A 144 -11.10 15.20 -7.20
CA ASP A 144 -10.19 15.96 -6.34
C ASP A 144 -10.20 17.45 -6.70
N HIS A 145 -10.12 17.78 -8.01
CA HIS A 145 -10.18 19.17 -8.45
C HIS A 145 -11.50 19.85 -8.10
N LEU A 146 -12.63 19.15 -8.27
CA LEU A 146 -13.95 19.66 -7.90
C LEU A 146 -14.10 19.83 -6.38
N TYR A 147 -13.58 18.87 -5.61
CA TYR A 147 -13.55 18.91 -4.15
C TYR A 147 -12.75 20.10 -3.64
N LEU A 148 -11.53 20.31 -4.16
CA LEU A 148 -10.67 21.45 -3.78
C LEU A 148 -11.29 22.81 -4.12
N ARG A 149 -12.09 22.91 -5.18
CA ARG A 149 -12.85 24.14 -5.48
C ARG A 149 -14.03 24.38 -4.53
N ALA A 150 -14.60 23.31 -3.99
CA ALA A 150 -15.75 23.38 -3.08
C ALA A 150 -15.33 23.67 -1.63
N THR A 151 -14.12 23.29 -1.23
CA THR A 151 -13.63 23.49 0.14
C THR A 151 -13.15 24.92 0.38
N LYS A 152 -13.39 25.43 1.60
CA LYS A 152 -12.91 26.75 2.04
C LYS A 152 -12.24 26.65 3.40
N HIS A 153 -11.10 27.31 3.52
CA HIS A 153 -10.32 27.40 4.75
C HIS A 153 -10.50 28.77 5.38
N THR A 154 -10.65 28.80 6.70
CA THR A 154 -10.84 30.04 7.47
C THR A 154 -9.73 30.23 8.49
N ILE A 155 -9.64 31.44 9.04
CA ILE A 155 -8.71 31.74 10.11
C ILE A 155 -9.17 31.00 11.37
N SER A 156 -8.22 30.32 12.02
CA SER A 156 -8.46 29.65 13.29
C SER A 156 -8.95 30.64 14.36
N PRO A 157 -10.02 30.32 15.11
CA PRO A 157 -10.51 31.19 16.18
C PRO A 157 -9.50 31.32 17.34
N LEU A 158 -8.61 30.33 17.50
CA LEU A 158 -7.49 30.33 18.45
C LEU A 158 -6.17 30.07 17.69
N PRO A 159 -5.56 31.08 17.06
CA PRO A 159 -4.38 30.91 16.20
C PRO A 159 -3.11 30.48 16.96
N GLN A 160 -3.10 30.57 18.29
CA GLN A 160 -2.01 30.09 19.14
C GLN A 160 -2.11 28.60 19.49
N LEU A 161 -3.27 27.97 19.26
CA LEU A 161 -3.55 26.60 19.75
C LEU A 161 -4.04 25.65 18.65
N ILE A 162 -4.77 26.17 17.66
CA ILE A 162 -5.34 25.41 16.55
C ILE A 162 -4.73 25.95 15.25
N GLY A 163 -4.18 25.06 14.43
CA GLY A 163 -3.66 25.35 13.10
C GLY A 163 -4.78 25.64 12.09
N CYS A 164 -4.57 25.24 10.84
CA CYS A 164 -5.54 25.43 9.77
C CYS A 164 -6.87 24.69 9.98
N VAL A 165 -8.00 25.37 9.79
CA VAL A 165 -9.35 24.79 9.93
C VAL A 165 -10.11 24.83 8.60
N MET A 166 -10.73 23.71 8.25
CA MET A 166 -11.64 23.59 7.10
C MET A 166 -13.06 23.96 7.53
N SER A 167 -13.64 25.01 6.93
CA SER A 167 -14.96 25.54 7.32
C SER A 167 -16.11 24.97 6.48
N VAL A 168 -15.84 24.57 5.25
CA VAL A 168 -16.83 23.96 4.34
C VAL A 168 -16.18 22.77 3.66
N SER A 169 -16.84 21.61 3.74
CA SER A 169 -16.45 20.38 3.03
C SER A 169 -17.64 19.81 2.28
N SER A 170 -17.34 19.11 1.19
CA SER A 170 -18.35 18.40 0.40
C SER A 170 -18.18 16.89 0.58
N SER A 171 -19.28 16.13 0.57
CA SER A 171 -19.25 14.67 0.66
C SER A 171 -18.70 13.99 -0.61
N ILE A 172 -18.28 14.78 -1.60
CA ILE A 172 -17.76 14.32 -2.90
C ILE A 172 -16.55 13.39 -2.72
N LEU A 173 -15.72 13.63 -1.70
CA LEU A 173 -14.55 12.81 -1.36
C LEU A 173 -14.87 11.34 -1.09
N SER A 174 -16.10 11.02 -0.67
CA SER A 174 -16.52 9.62 -0.50
C SER A 174 -16.54 8.85 -1.82
N VAL A 175 -16.78 9.53 -2.94
CA VAL A 175 -16.81 8.93 -4.27
C VAL A 175 -15.42 8.43 -4.67
N ASP A 176 -14.35 9.16 -4.34
CA ASP A 176 -12.98 8.76 -4.64
C ASP A 176 -12.60 7.45 -3.96
N TYR A 177 -12.91 7.33 -2.67
CA TYR A 177 -12.65 6.10 -1.93
C TYR A 177 -13.53 4.94 -2.37
N ILE A 178 -14.75 5.20 -2.85
CA ILE A 178 -15.60 4.16 -3.46
C ILE A 178 -14.96 3.68 -4.77
N LEU A 179 -14.50 4.58 -5.63
CA LEU A 179 -13.82 4.22 -6.88
C LEU A 179 -12.55 3.41 -6.60
N LEU A 180 -11.74 3.85 -5.64
CA LEU A 180 -10.53 3.12 -5.23
C LEU A 180 -10.87 1.74 -4.67
N MET A 181 -11.88 1.64 -3.80
CA MET A 181 -12.34 0.36 -3.24
C MET A 181 -12.81 -0.61 -4.33
N LEU A 182 -13.51 -0.13 -5.36
CA LEU A 182 -13.94 -0.96 -6.49
C LEU A 182 -12.73 -1.47 -7.29
N TYR A 183 -11.73 -0.62 -7.52
CA TYR A 183 -10.51 -1.00 -8.22
C TYR A 183 -9.66 -2.00 -7.43
N ASP A 184 -9.48 -1.76 -6.14
CA ASP A 184 -8.81 -2.67 -5.22
C ASP A 184 -9.49 -4.04 -5.21
N ALA A 185 -10.83 -4.07 -5.20
CA ALA A 185 -11.61 -5.30 -5.27
C ALA A 185 -11.39 -6.04 -6.60
N CYS A 186 -11.31 -5.32 -7.71
CA CYS A 186 -10.97 -5.90 -9.01
C CYS A 186 -9.55 -6.50 -9.01
N LEU A 187 -8.54 -5.77 -8.53
CA LEU A 187 -7.18 -6.29 -8.45
C LEU A 187 -7.07 -7.50 -7.50
N LEU A 188 -7.71 -7.42 -6.34
CA LEU A 188 -7.76 -8.53 -5.37
C LEU A 188 -8.41 -9.76 -6.00
N SER A 189 -9.52 -9.59 -6.71
CA SER A 189 -10.22 -10.68 -7.39
C SER A 189 -9.35 -11.32 -8.48
N LEU A 190 -8.65 -10.53 -9.29
CA LEU A 190 -7.71 -11.03 -10.29
C LEU A 190 -6.56 -11.83 -9.66
N MET A 191 -6.04 -11.38 -8.52
CA MET A 191 -4.98 -12.07 -7.80
C MET A 191 -5.49 -13.37 -7.15
N VAL A 192 -6.69 -13.37 -6.57
CA VAL A 192 -7.32 -14.55 -5.99
C VAL A 192 -7.63 -15.61 -7.04
N ILE A 193 -8.25 -15.24 -8.17
CA ILE A 193 -8.55 -16.15 -9.29
C ILE A 193 -7.26 -16.86 -9.72
N ARG A 194 -6.20 -16.10 -9.95
CA ARG A 194 -4.93 -16.64 -10.42
C ARG A 194 -4.24 -17.53 -9.38
N GLY A 195 -4.37 -17.19 -8.10
CA GLY A 195 -3.88 -17.99 -6.97
C GLY A 195 -4.62 -19.33 -6.85
N ILE A 196 -5.95 -19.34 -7.00
CA ILE A 196 -6.76 -20.57 -6.97
C ILE A 196 -6.42 -21.46 -8.16
N SER A 197 -6.37 -20.92 -9.39
CA SER A 197 -6.01 -21.70 -10.57
C SER A 197 -4.61 -22.31 -10.48
N ALA A 198 -3.65 -21.62 -9.86
CA ALA A 198 -2.32 -22.17 -9.61
C ALA A 198 -2.32 -23.31 -8.57
N CYS A 199 -3.22 -23.24 -7.58
CA CYS A 199 -3.41 -24.30 -6.59
C CYS A 199 -4.01 -25.57 -7.23
N GLU A 200 -5.08 -25.42 -8.01
CA GLU A 200 -5.74 -26.54 -8.68
C GLU A 200 -4.79 -27.31 -9.61
N ILE A 201 -4.00 -26.60 -10.43
CA ILE A 201 -3.03 -27.23 -11.34
C ILE A 201 -1.93 -27.99 -10.56
N ARG A 202 -1.47 -27.43 -9.44
CA ARG A 202 -0.42 -28.05 -8.62
C ARG A 202 -0.93 -29.31 -7.89
N LEU A 203 -2.18 -29.28 -7.41
CA LEU A 203 -2.82 -30.46 -6.82
C LEU A 203 -2.99 -31.61 -7.82
N ILE A 204 -3.34 -31.30 -9.07
CA ILE A 204 -3.44 -32.32 -10.13
C ILE A 204 -2.06 -32.92 -10.44
N HIS A 205 -1.01 -32.09 -10.51
CA HIS A 205 0.35 -32.58 -10.78
C HIS A 205 0.91 -33.47 -9.66
N ASP A 206 0.64 -33.14 -8.39
CA ASP A 206 1.03 -33.99 -7.25
C ASP A 206 0.30 -35.35 -7.29
N PHE A 207 -0.88 -35.43 -7.90
CA PHE A 207 -1.66 -36.67 -8.02
C PHE A 207 -1.27 -37.51 -9.26
N LEU A 208 -0.79 -36.88 -10.34
CA LEU A 208 -0.50 -37.53 -11.62
C LEU A 208 0.96 -37.99 -11.81
N ASP A 209 1.85 -37.81 -10.83
CA ASP A 209 3.27 -38.18 -10.92
C ASP A 209 3.55 -39.58 -10.30
N PRO A 210 3.43 -40.70 -11.05
CA PRO A 210 3.71 -42.05 -10.54
C PRO A 210 5.19 -42.30 -10.22
N LEU A 211 6.11 -41.41 -10.61
CA LEU A 211 7.56 -41.58 -10.38
C LEU A 211 7.98 -41.23 -8.93
N ILE A 212 7.16 -40.49 -8.18
CA ILE A 212 7.40 -40.14 -6.77
C ILE A 212 6.87 -41.24 -5.82
N LEU A 213 5.92 -42.07 -6.27
CA LEU A 213 5.35 -43.16 -5.48
C LEU A 213 6.42 -44.16 -5.00
N GLY A 214 7.50 -44.33 -5.77
CA GLY A 214 8.63 -45.20 -5.41
C GLY A 214 9.53 -44.68 -4.26
N ARG A 215 9.52 -43.38 -3.95
CA ARG A 215 10.30 -42.78 -2.85
C ARG A 215 9.48 -42.52 -1.57
N LEU A 216 8.17 -42.74 -1.61
CA LEU A 216 7.24 -42.27 -0.59
C LEU A 216 6.95 -43.26 0.55
N LEU A 217 7.55 -44.46 0.57
CA LEU A 217 7.33 -45.42 1.66
C LEU A 217 8.00 -45.03 3.00
N LEU A 218 8.71 -43.88 3.07
CA LEU A 218 9.35 -43.41 4.30
C LEU A 218 8.83 -42.06 4.85
N PHE A 219 7.98 -41.33 4.13
CA PHE A 219 7.49 -40.03 4.60
C PHE A 219 5.97 -39.95 4.54
N PRO A 220 5.27 -39.84 5.68
CA PRO A 220 3.84 -39.63 5.70
C PRO A 220 3.56 -38.22 5.17
N VAL A 221 3.03 -38.13 3.94
CA VAL A 221 2.53 -36.86 3.39
C VAL A 221 1.23 -36.53 4.08
N ARG A 222 1.33 -35.67 5.09
CA ARG A 222 0.20 -35.03 5.78
C ARG A 222 -0.41 -34.01 4.83
N SER A 223 -1.57 -34.35 4.26
CA SER A 223 -2.39 -33.42 3.48
C SER A 223 -2.92 -32.32 4.39
N GLU A 224 -2.24 -31.17 4.41
CA GLU A 224 -2.70 -29.94 5.05
C GLU A 224 -3.17 -28.96 3.99
N GLY A 225 -4.40 -29.12 3.49
CA GLY A 225 -5.03 -28.18 2.55
C GLY A 225 -5.03 -26.73 3.06
N ASN A 226 -5.15 -26.52 4.38
CA ASN A 226 -5.04 -25.20 5.00
C ASN A 226 -3.62 -24.61 4.94
N SER A 227 -2.59 -25.44 5.07
CA SER A 227 -1.18 -24.99 5.05
C SER A 227 -0.78 -24.48 3.65
N GLN A 228 -1.34 -25.07 2.58
CA GLN A 228 -1.05 -24.67 1.21
C GLN A 228 -1.73 -23.34 0.82
N LEU A 229 -3.00 -23.17 1.15
CA LEU A 229 -3.72 -21.91 0.87
C LEU A 229 -3.09 -20.75 1.64
N ILE A 230 -2.78 -20.96 2.92
CA ILE A 230 -2.04 -19.99 3.74
C ILE A 230 -0.69 -19.69 3.06
N ARG A 231 0.06 -20.70 2.65
CA ARG A 231 1.35 -20.47 1.98
C ARG A 231 1.20 -19.61 0.72
N ILE A 232 0.18 -19.82 -0.11
CA ILE A 232 -0.05 -19.03 -1.33
C ILE A 232 -0.42 -17.59 -0.99
N VAL A 233 -1.36 -17.36 -0.07
CA VAL A 233 -1.80 -16.01 0.33
C VAL A 233 -0.63 -15.17 0.86
N TYR A 234 0.26 -15.79 1.64
CA TYR A 234 1.44 -15.13 2.19
C TYR A 234 2.64 -15.09 1.23
N SER A 235 2.90 -16.14 0.43
CA SER A 235 4.02 -16.17 -0.53
C SER A 235 3.80 -15.24 -1.70
N ASP A 236 2.55 -15.17 -2.18
CA ASP A 236 2.18 -14.40 -3.37
C ASP A 236 1.67 -13.02 -2.97
N GLY A 237 1.77 -12.65 -1.69
CA GLY A 237 1.45 -11.32 -1.18
C GLY A 237 0.05 -10.83 -1.55
N ILE A 238 -0.93 -11.75 -1.63
CA ILE A 238 -2.34 -11.42 -1.87
C ILE A 238 -2.89 -10.65 -0.67
N ILE A 239 -2.39 -10.96 0.53
CA ILE A 239 -2.78 -10.30 1.77
C ILE A 239 -2.58 -8.77 1.73
N TYR A 240 -1.57 -8.28 1.00
CA TYR A 240 -1.37 -6.84 0.83
C TYR A 240 -2.56 -6.17 0.12
N TYR A 241 -3.12 -6.80 -0.92
CA TYR A 241 -4.31 -6.28 -1.62
C TYR A 241 -5.55 -6.28 -0.72
N ALA A 242 -5.70 -7.32 0.12
CA ALA A 242 -6.81 -7.38 1.08
C ALA A 242 -6.73 -6.25 2.13
N TYR A 243 -5.52 -5.93 2.61
CA TYR A 243 -5.32 -4.79 3.50
C TYR A 243 -5.64 -3.45 2.83
N VAL A 244 -5.21 -3.24 1.58
CA VAL A 244 -5.50 -2.00 0.85
C VAL A 244 -7.01 -1.83 0.64
N TRP A 245 -7.71 -2.88 0.19
CA TRP A 245 -9.16 -2.86 0.06
C TRP A 245 -9.87 -2.53 1.39
N ALA A 246 -9.43 -3.15 2.49
CA ALA A 246 -10.00 -2.88 3.81
C ALA A 246 -9.75 -1.43 4.27
N LEU A 247 -8.58 -0.86 3.97
CA LEU A 247 -8.27 0.56 4.25
C LEU A 247 -9.18 1.49 3.43
N SER A 248 -9.41 1.18 2.16
CA SER A 248 -10.35 1.93 1.30
C SER A 248 -11.77 1.89 1.88
N LEU A 249 -12.25 0.71 2.29
CA LEU A 249 -13.55 0.55 2.97
C LEU A 249 -13.64 1.36 4.26
N LEU A 250 -12.61 1.32 5.11
CA LEU A 250 -12.57 2.09 6.36
C LEU A 250 -12.65 3.60 6.10
N ASN A 251 -11.98 4.13 5.08
CA ASN A 251 -12.09 5.53 4.71
C ASN A 251 -13.50 5.91 4.23
N VAL A 252 -14.15 5.05 3.43
CA VAL A 252 -15.56 5.28 3.04
C VAL A 252 -16.46 5.36 4.28
N LEU A 253 -16.29 4.44 5.23
CA LEU A 253 -17.07 4.44 6.47
C LEU A 253 -16.81 5.70 7.29
N VAL A 254 -15.55 6.14 7.41
CA VAL A 254 -15.20 7.36 8.13
C VAL A 254 -15.84 8.58 7.47
N ILE A 255 -15.68 8.76 6.17
CA ILE A 255 -16.19 9.96 5.47
C ILE A 255 -17.71 10.04 5.50
N THR A 256 -18.41 8.90 5.46
CA THR A 256 -19.88 8.86 5.41
C THR A 256 -20.54 8.89 6.79
N LYS A 257 -19.83 8.52 7.86
CA LYS A 257 -20.40 8.41 9.22
C LYS A 257 -19.90 9.44 10.21
N LEU A 258 -18.70 10.00 10.01
CA LEU A 258 -18.09 10.94 10.95
C LEU A 258 -18.29 12.40 10.50
N PRO A 259 -18.24 13.35 11.46
CA PRO A 259 -18.31 14.78 11.17
C PRO A 259 -17.11 15.25 10.34
N ILE A 260 -17.26 16.40 9.69
CA ILE A 260 -16.35 16.94 8.67
C ILE A 260 -14.91 17.05 9.18
N GLU A 261 -14.73 17.42 10.45
CA GLU A 261 -13.44 17.62 11.11
C GLU A 261 -12.65 16.31 11.26
N LEU A 262 -13.33 15.17 11.27
CA LEU A 262 -12.73 13.85 11.41
C LEU A 262 -12.56 13.11 10.09
N GLN A 263 -13.06 13.66 8.97
CA GLN A 263 -12.96 12.99 7.67
C GLN A 263 -11.50 12.77 7.25
N THR A 264 -10.60 13.68 7.61
CA THR A 264 -9.17 13.59 7.30
C THR A 264 -8.40 12.67 8.27
N LEU A 265 -9.02 12.21 9.35
CA LEU A 265 -8.37 11.45 10.43
C LEU A 265 -7.67 10.19 9.93
N MET A 266 -8.36 9.41 9.09
CA MET A 266 -7.86 8.14 8.56
C MET A 266 -7.16 8.27 7.21
N MET A 267 -7.32 9.38 6.50
CA MET A 267 -6.77 9.53 5.14
C MET A 267 -5.25 9.44 5.12
N LEU A 268 -4.57 10.20 5.99
CA LEU A 268 -3.10 10.19 6.06
C LEU A 268 -2.57 8.82 6.51
N MET A 269 -3.24 8.19 7.49
CA MET A 269 -2.89 6.85 7.95
C MET A 269 -3.01 5.84 6.80
N ALA A 270 -4.14 5.83 6.11
CA ALA A 270 -4.37 4.93 4.99
C ALA A 270 -3.35 5.15 3.88
N ARG A 271 -2.98 6.40 3.58
CA ARG A 271 -1.94 6.74 2.61
C ARG A 271 -0.57 6.16 2.97
N VAL A 272 -0.13 6.38 4.21
CA VAL A 272 1.15 5.87 4.69
C VAL A 272 1.16 4.34 4.69
N VAL A 273 0.12 3.72 5.23
CA VAL A 273 0.03 2.26 5.27
C VAL A 273 -0.03 1.69 3.85
N HIS A 274 -0.77 2.30 2.93
CA HIS A 274 -0.83 1.88 1.54
C HIS A 274 0.55 1.91 0.86
N ALA A 275 1.30 2.99 1.06
CA ALA A 275 2.67 3.12 0.55
C ALA A 275 3.63 2.10 1.19
N VAL A 276 3.53 1.87 2.50
CA VAL A 276 4.32 0.86 3.23
C VAL A 276 4.04 -0.55 2.69
N LEU A 277 2.77 -0.91 2.49
CA LEU A 277 2.38 -2.21 1.95
C LEU A 277 2.95 -2.41 0.53
N ALA A 278 2.89 -1.39 -0.33
CA ALA A 278 3.48 -1.43 -1.67
C ALA A 278 5.01 -1.54 -1.64
N CYS A 279 5.69 -0.89 -0.69
CA CYS A 279 7.13 -1.04 -0.54
C CYS A 279 7.51 -2.44 -0.03
N ARG A 280 6.79 -2.96 0.97
CA ARG A 280 7.03 -4.27 1.56
C ARG A 280 6.82 -5.40 0.57
N VAL A 281 5.80 -5.31 -0.26
CA VAL A 281 5.58 -6.34 -1.30
C VAL A 281 6.74 -6.35 -2.31
N VAL A 282 7.23 -5.19 -2.75
CA VAL A 282 8.37 -5.12 -3.68
C VAL A 282 9.64 -5.70 -3.05
N LEU A 283 9.90 -5.37 -1.79
CA LEU A 283 11.03 -5.93 -1.04
C LEU A 283 10.92 -7.45 -0.89
N HIS A 284 9.74 -7.96 -0.51
CA HIS A 284 9.51 -9.39 -0.33
C HIS A 284 9.75 -10.17 -1.63
N ILE A 285 9.28 -9.66 -2.76
CA ILE A 285 9.52 -10.29 -4.08
C ILE A 285 11.01 -10.33 -4.39
N ARG A 286 11.74 -9.22 -4.19
CA ARG A 286 13.19 -9.17 -4.45
C ARG A 286 13.98 -10.12 -3.57
N GLU A 287 13.59 -10.24 -2.30
CA GLU A 287 14.19 -11.17 -1.35
C GLU A 287 13.95 -12.63 -1.76
N GLN A 288 12.73 -12.97 -2.16
CA GLN A 288 12.39 -14.30 -2.66
C GLN A 288 13.21 -14.65 -3.91
N VAL A 289 13.30 -13.75 -4.90
CA VAL A 289 14.09 -13.96 -6.12
C VAL A 289 15.56 -14.18 -5.78
N ARG A 290 16.14 -13.37 -4.90
CA ARG A 290 17.53 -13.52 -4.45
C ARG A 290 17.77 -14.86 -3.75
N THR A 291 16.83 -15.30 -2.92
CA THR A 291 16.89 -16.58 -2.20
C THR A 291 16.81 -17.76 -3.17
N GLN A 292 15.92 -17.69 -4.17
CA GLN A 292 15.81 -18.71 -5.22
C GLN A 292 17.10 -18.80 -6.06
N GLN A 293 17.69 -17.67 -6.43
CA GLN A 293 18.98 -17.65 -7.15
C GLN A 293 20.11 -18.29 -6.35
N ARG A 294 20.22 -17.99 -5.04
CA ARG A 294 21.21 -18.62 -4.16
C ARG A 294 21.03 -20.14 -4.07
N ARG A 295 19.78 -20.62 -3.95
CA ARG A 295 19.48 -22.06 -3.93
C ARG A 295 19.79 -22.75 -5.27
N ALA A 296 19.62 -22.06 -6.39
CA ALA A 296 19.98 -22.59 -7.70
C ALA A 296 21.50 -22.75 -7.85
N LEU A 297 22.28 -21.75 -7.41
CA LEU A 297 23.74 -21.80 -7.39
C LEU A 297 24.26 -22.94 -6.50
N HIS A 298 23.76 -23.07 -5.27
CA HIS A 298 24.16 -24.18 -4.39
C HIS A 298 23.84 -25.55 -4.97
N ARG A 299 22.70 -25.70 -5.68
CA ARG A 299 22.40 -26.95 -6.37
C ARG A 299 23.42 -27.25 -7.47
N HIS A 300 23.74 -26.25 -8.30
CA HIS A 300 24.74 -26.40 -9.35
C HIS A 300 26.12 -26.82 -8.79
N ASP A 301 26.56 -26.18 -7.71
CA ASP A 301 27.83 -26.53 -7.03
C ASP A 301 27.78 -27.93 -6.41
N SER A 302 26.64 -28.34 -5.83
CA SER A 302 26.49 -29.69 -5.27
C SER A 302 26.48 -30.78 -6.34
N THR A 303 25.87 -30.54 -7.52
CA THR A 303 25.95 -31.47 -8.66
C THR A 303 27.37 -31.56 -9.18
N PHE A 304 28.07 -30.43 -9.34
CA PHE A 304 29.45 -30.41 -9.82
C PHE A 304 30.43 -31.05 -8.83
N GLY A 305 30.22 -30.81 -7.53
CA GLY A 305 30.93 -31.49 -6.45
C GLY A 305 30.71 -33.00 -6.50
N SER A 306 29.46 -33.46 -6.59
CA SER A 306 29.15 -34.90 -6.69
C SER A 306 29.76 -35.58 -7.92
N THR A 307 29.80 -34.91 -9.07
CA THR A 307 30.49 -35.44 -10.25
C THR A 307 32.01 -35.43 -10.08
N SER A 308 32.58 -34.44 -9.38
CA SER A 308 34.01 -34.43 -9.08
C SER A 308 34.42 -35.59 -8.15
N TRP A 309 33.58 -35.95 -7.16
CA TRP A 309 33.82 -37.12 -6.30
C TRP A 309 33.59 -38.44 -7.05
N LEU A 310 32.60 -38.52 -7.95
CA LEU A 310 32.35 -39.70 -8.78
C LEU A 310 33.47 -39.93 -9.80
N ILE A 311 33.99 -38.88 -10.43
CA ILE A 311 35.13 -38.96 -11.37
C ILE A 311 36.42 -39.33 -10.63
N HIS A 312 36.63 -38.82 -9.40
CA HIS A 312 37.76 -39.25 -8.56
C HIS A 312 37.61 -40.69 -8.04
N ALA A 313 36.39 -41.14 -7.71
CA ALA A 313 36.14 -42.51 -7.27
C ALA A 313 36.19 -43.54 -8.41
N GLU A 314 35.82 -43.17 -9.64
CA GLU A 314 35.99 -44.01 -10.83
C GLU A 314 37.47 -44.10 -11.27
N ALA A 315 38.28 -43.07 -11.01
CA ALA A 315 39.71 -43.09 -11.29
C ALA A 315 40.55 -43.91 -10.29
N GLU A 316 40.01 -44.26 -9.12
CA GLU A 316 40.66 -45.15 -8.14
C GLU A 316 40.27 -46.63 -8.29
N MET A 317 39.35 -46.96 -9.21
CA MET A 317 38.89 -48.32 -9.48
C MET A 317 39.28 -48.86 -10.88
N ALA A 318 40.11 -48.13 -11.63
CA ALA A 318 40.70 -48.54 -12.91
C ALA A 318 42.23 -48.62 -12.81
#